data_AF-A0A7D7QKC6-F1
#
_entry.id   AF-A0A7D7QKC6-F1
#
_cell.length_a   1.000
_cell.length_b   1.000
_cell.length_c   1.000
_cell.angle_alpha   90.00
_cell.angle_beta   90.00
_cell.angle_gamma   90.00
#
_symmetry.space_group_name_H-M   'P 1'
#
loop_
_entity.id
_entity.type
_entity.pdbx_description
1 polymer ?
#
loop_
_entity_poly.entity_id
_entity_poly.type
_entity_poly.pdbx_seq_one_letter_code
_entity_poly.pdbx_strand_id
1 'polypeptide(L)'
;MMLEELLAEPPLCDRLQDERAIAFSELGDRLFDELADKIATKRQYRLLFEHTLKPELFQHIRIAAAGYISACLNSPIILSEAEMLERLLEARSTLPNYTGTGLLMPKREHTLAFNLFQKSVADAFYQLGANDLIDAVDLPVNLRMVYGKTDAKKLGLPFASSKCHSDVWAGVAADATVVVLPLFGDIDNITIEAGEMPREMELQSMQVMSDFDEGRDIPMVVSYTEAQLQHGTMYFNDARGLHQTVRRKTEGLRISVDFRFRRKFNEAYRAMVTPNIGGIEEDMSVPYQDWLKVGKETLIVFDETVEQAKNRQNADAPVPLYTRGYRLLNMFNF
;
A
#
# COMPACT_ATOMS: atom_id res chain seq x y z
N MET A 1 4.32 50.43 25.32
CA MET A 1 3.14 49.56 25.51
C MET A 1 3.05 48.62 24.31
N MET A 2 3.97 47.67 24.24
CA MET A 2 4.03 46.58 23.28
C MET A 2 3.93 45.29 24.09
N LEU A 3 2.73 44.97 24.60
CA LEU A 3 2.54 43.72 25.34
C LEU A 3 1.07 43.25 25.43
N GLU A 4 0.20 43.63 24.49
CA GLU A 4 -1.21 43.19 24.49
C GLU A 4 -1.68 42.52 23.18
N GLU A 5 -0.84 42.41 22.14
CA GLU A 5 -1.22 41.75 20.88
C GLU A 5 -0.88 40.25 20.79
N LEU A 6 -0.41 39.62 21.88
CA LEU A 6 0.08 38.23 21.85
C LEU A 6 -0.83 37.17 22.49
N LEU A 7 -2.09 37.51 22.82
CA LEU A 7 -3.07 36.56 23.35
C LEU A 7 -4.46 36.77 22.75
N ALA A 8 -4.55 37.09 21.46
CA ALA A 8 -5.82 36.97 20.75
C ALA A 8 -6.14 35.47 20.62
N GLU A 9 -7.08 35.00 21.45
CA GLU A 9 -7.65 33.67 21.31
C GLU A 9 -8.14 33.48 19.87
N PRO A 10 -7.86 32.34 19.21
CA PRO A 10 -8.33 32.11 17.86
C PRO A 10 -9.86 32.23 17.81
N PRO A 11 -10.42 32.74 16.70
CA PRO A 11 -11.85 32.83 16.49
C PRO A 11 -12.55 31.53 16.89
N LEU A 12 -13.74 31.62 17.48
CA LEU A 12 -14.50 30.47 18.00
C LEU A 12 -14.72 29.36 16.95
N CYS A 13 -14.73 29.73 15.65
CA CYS A 13 -14.80 28.81 14.52
C CYS A 13 -13.54 27.95 14.36
N ASP A 14 -12.35 28.52 14.57
CA ASP A 14 -11.07 27.82 14.43
C ASP A 14 -10.87 26.84 15.58
N ARG A 15 -11.27 27.22 16.80
CA ARG A 15 -11.25 26.33 17.97
C ARG A 15 -12.09 25.08 17.81
N LEU A 16 -13.31 25.22 17.26
CA LEU A 16 -14.21 24.09 17.03
C LEU A 16 -13.67 23.14 15.95
N GLN A 17 -12.95 23.67 14.96
CA GLN A 17 -12.28 22.86 13.94
C GLN A 17 -11.10 22.08 14.55
N ASP A 18 -10.28 22.74 15.35
CA ASP A 18 -9.16 22.11 16.06
C ASP A 18 -9.66 21.00 17.00
N GLU A 19 -10.67 21.27 17.84
CA GLU A 19 -11.27 20.27 18.73
C GLU A 19 -11.78 19.04 17.95
N ARG A 20 -12.40 19.27 16.79
CA ARG A 20 -12.88 18.18 15.93
C ARG A 20 -11.73 17.39 15.31
N ALA A 21 -10.65 18.06 14.89
CA ALA A 21 -9.45 17.41 14.35
C ALA A 21 -8.73 16.56 15.41
N ILE A 22 -8.61 17.08 16.64
CA ILE A 22 -8.05 16.32 17.76
C ILE A 22 -8.92 15.11 18.10
N ALA A 23 -10.25 15.27 18.18
CA ALA A 23 -11.16 14.16 18.43
C ALA A 23 -11.08 13.08 17.33
N PHE A 24 -10.89 13.49 16.07
CA PHE A 24 -10.67 12.58 14.95
C PHE A 24 -9.36 11.80 15.13
N SER A 25 -8.27 12.50 15.44
CA SER A 25 -6.95 11.90 15.66
C SER A 25 -6.97 10.89 16.81
N GLU A 26 -7.55 11.25 17.95
CA GLU A 26 -7.66 10.37 19.13
C GLU A 26 -8.53 9.15 18.88
N LEU A 27 -9.64 9.30 18.15
CA LEU A 27 -10.46 8.16 17.76
C LEU A 27 -9.71 7.24 16.80
N GLY A 28 -9.02 7.80 15.79
CA GLY A 28 -8.18 7.03 14.87
C GLY A 28 -7.09 6.26 15.59
N ASP A 29 -6.44 6.87 16.58
CA ASP A 29 -5.38 6.24 17.38
C ASP A 29 -5.92 5.07 18.18
N ARG A 30 -7.05 5.24 18.88
CA ARG A 30 -7.68 4.10 19.60
C ARG A 30 -7.98 2.92 18.68
N LEU A 31 -8.47 3.19 17.47
CA LEU A 31 -8.80 2.15 16.49
C LEU A 31 -7.55 1.49 15.91
N PHE A 32 -6.47 2.25 15.74
CA PHE A 32 -5.20 1.72 15.26
C PHE A 32 -4.45 0.94 16.34
N ASP A 33 -4.49 1.42 17.59
CA ASP A 33 -3.93 0.75 18.76
C ASP A 33 -4.65 -0.57 19.04
N GLU A 34 -5.98 -0.63 18.92
CA GLU A 34 -6.73 -1.90 19.06
C GLU A 34 -6.23 -2.97 18.07
N LEU A 35 -5.89 -2.55 16.84
CA LEU A 35 -5.31 -3.43 15.84
C LEU A 35 -3.86 -3.81 16.20
N ALA A 36 -3.04 -2.82 16.60
CA ALA A 36 -1.65 -3.02 16.98
C ALA A 36 -1.51 -3.96 18.19
N ASP A 37 -2.38 -3.83 19.19
CA ASP A 37 -2.41 -4.66 20.40
C ASP A 37 -2.58 -6.15 20.08
N LYS A 38 -3.24 -6.48 18.95
CA LYS A 38 -3.39 -7.87 18.49
C LYS A 38 -2.27 -8.35 17.58
N ILE A 39 -1.70 -7.47 16.76
CA ILE A 39 -0.81 -7.86 15.66
C ILE A 39 0.66 -7.54 15.95
N ALA A 40 0.99 -6.41 16.56
CA ALA A 40 2.36 -5.90 16.64
C ALA A 40 3.26 -6.87 17.42
N THR A 41 4.49 -7.11 16.91
CA THR A 41 5.46 -8.00 17.57
C THR A 41 6.81 -7.34 17.82
N LYS A 42 7.01 -6.10 17.37
CA LYS A 42 8.33 -5.48 17.39
C LYS A 42 8.33 -4.03 17.84
N ARG A 43 7.83 -3.12 17.00
CA ARG A 43 7.74 -1.68 17.33
C ARG A 43 6.34 -1.18 17.03
N GLN A 44 5.90 -0.23 17.84
CA GLN A 44 4.65 0.50 17.66
C GLN A 44 4.96 1.99 17.80
N TYR A 45 4.61 2.72 16.75
CA TYR A 45 4.50 4.16 16.67
C TYR A 45 3.00 4.51 16.61
N ARG A 46 2.65 5.79 16.72
CA ARG A 46 1.24 6.21 16.72
C ARG A 46 0.50 5.76 15.46
N LEU A 47 1.12 5.92 14.29
CA LEU A 47 0.50 5.64 12.99
C LEU A 47 1.19 4.50 12.23
N LEU A 48 2.17 3.82 12.85
CA LEU A 48 2.85 2.68 12.24
C LEU A 48 3.15 1.60 13.28
N PHE A 49 2.92 0.33 12.95
CA PHE A 49 3.46 -0.77 13.75
C PHE A 49 4.08 -1.87 12.88
N GLU A 50 4.95 -2.66 13.50
CA GLU A 50 5.71 -3.73 12.87
C GLU A 50 5.28 -5.11 13.37
N HIS A 51 5.09 -6.04 12.44
CA HIS A 51 4.90 -7.47 12.72
C HIS A 51 5.96 -8.30 11.98
N THR A 52 6.76 -9.05 12.72
CA THR A 52 7.71 -10.00 12.13
C THR A 52 7.00 -11.33 11.91
N LEU A 53 6.85 -11.72 10.65
CA LEU A 53 6.23 -12.99 10.29
C LEU A 53 7.05 -14.16 10.84
N LYS A 54 6.36 -15.26 11.14
CA LYS A 54 7.02 -16.54 11.36
C LYS A 54 7.83 -16.93 10.12
N PRO A 55 9.07 -17.45 10.26
CA PRO A 55 9.96 -17.73 9.13
C PRO A 55 9.32 -18.60 8.04
N GLU A 56 8.52 -19.60 8.42
CA GLU A 56 7.82 -20.48 7.50
C GLU A 56 6.76 -19.76 6.65
N LEU A 57 6.01 -18.83 7.24
CA LEU A 57 5.01 -18.03 6.53
C LEU A 57 5.69 -17.08 5.55
N PHE A 58 6.76 -16.42 5.99
CA PHE A 58 7.56 -15.57 5.13
C PHE A 58 8.14 -16.36 3.95
N GLN A 59 8.70 -17.55 4.21
CA GLN A 59 9.27 -18.39 3.15
C GLN A 59 8.22 -18.85 2.13
N HIS A 60 6.99 -19.18 2.56
CA HIS A 60 5.90 -19.51 1.65
C HIS A 60 5.55 -18.34 0.71
N ILE A 61 5.45 -17.12 1.25
CA ILE A 61 5.19 -15.92 0.44
C ILE A 61 6.33 -15.70 -0.53
N ARG A 62 7.59 -15.79 -0.09
CA ARG A 62 8.76 -15.62 -0.95
C ARG A 62 8.76 -16.60 -2.11
N ILE A 63 8.54 -17.89 -1.86
CA ILE A 63 8.51 -18.91 -2.92
C ILE A 63 7.38 -18.62 -3.92
N ALA A 64 6.18 -18.28 -3.44
CA ALA A 64 5.05 -17.98 -4.32
C ALA A 64 5.27 -16.71 -5.15
N ALA A 65 5.82 -15.66 -4.54
CA ALA A 65 6.20 -14.43 -5.22
C ALA A 65 7.31 -14.69 -6.27
N ALA A 66 8.35 -15.45 -5.92
CA ALA A 66 9.41 -15.81 -6.86
C ALA A 66 8.86 -16.64 -8.03
N GLY A 67 7.92 -17.56 -7.79
CA GLY A 67 7.23 -18.30 -8.85
C GLY A 67 6.43 -17.39 -9.78
N TYR A 68 5.69 -16.42 -9.23
CA TYR A 68 4.96 -15.44 -10.02
C TYR A 68 5.89 -14.54 -10.87
N ILE A 69 6.97 -14.03 -10.28
CA ILE A 69 7.94 -13.22 -10.99
C ILE A 69 8.65 -14.04 -12.08
N SER A 70 9.03 -15.29 -11.77
CA SER A 70 9.64 -16.21 -12.74
C SER A 70 8.71 -16.46 -13.94
N ALA A 71 7.40 -16.61 -13.69
CA ALA A 71 6.41 -16.72 -14.77
C ALA A 71 6.34 -15.45 -15.62
N CYS A 72 6.40 -14.26 -15.00
CA CYS A 72 6.44 -12.97 -15.72
C CYS A 72 7.71 -12.80 -16.58
N LEU A 73 8.82 -13.41 -16.14
CA LEU A 73 10.09 -13.48 -16.87
C LEU A 73 10.14 -14.63 -17.89
N ASN A 74 9.01 -15.33 -18.10
CA ASN A 74 8.90 -16.49 -18.99
C ASN A 74 9.92 -17.61 -18.66
N SER A 75 10.20 -17.81 -17.37
CA SER A 75 11.04 -18.90 -16.88
C SER A 75 10.19 -20.14 -16.57
N PRO A 76 10.60 -21.35 -16.99
CA PRO A 76 9.91 -22.59 -16.67
C PRO A 76 10.16 -23.08 -15.23
N ILE A 77 11.11 -22.47 -14.52
CA ILE A 77 11.48 -22.80 -13.14
C ILE A 77 11.43 -21.55 -12.26
N ILE A 78 11.30 -21.76 -10.95
CA ILE A 78 11.47 -20.69 -9.97
C ILE A 78 12.95 -20.29 -9.94
N LEU A 79 13.22 -19.05 -10.32
CA LEU A 79 14.57 -18.49 -10.35
C LEU A 79 15.11 -18.25 -8.94
N SER A 80 16.43 -18.27 -8.81
CA SER A 80 17.09 -17.77 -7.60
C SER A 80 16.84 -16.26 -7.43
N GLU A 81 16.94 -15.73 -6.21
CA GLU A 81 16.78 -14.29 -5.98
C GLU A 81 17.75 -13.46 -6.83
N ALA A 82 19.03 -13.84 -6.88
CA ALA A 82 20.04 -13.12 -7.65
C ALA A 82 19.69 -13.05 -9.14
N GLU A 83 19.35 -14.20 -9.75
CA GLU A 83 18.98 -14.29 -11.16
C GLU A 83 17.67 -13.55 -11.47
N MET A 84 16.69 -13.62 -10.56
CA MET A 84 15.43 -12.90 -10.68
C MET A 84 15.66 -11.38 -10.68
N LEU A 85 16.45 -10.87 -9.73
CA LEU A 85 16.76 -9.43 -9.64
C LEU A 85 17.54 -8.95 -10.87
N GLU A 86 18.53 -9.72 -11.33
CA GLU A 86 19.29 -9.41 -12.54
C GLU A 86 18.39 -9.29 -13.78
N ARG A 87 17.57 -10.31 -14.05
CA ARG A 87 16.66 -10.30 -15.21
C ARG A 87 15.61 -9.20 -15.13
N LEU A 88 15.12 -8.87 -13.93
CA LEU A 88 14.19 -7.74 -13.74
C LEU A 88 14.86 -6.38 -13.99
N LEU A 89 16.15 -6.23 -13.67
CA LEU A 89 16.91 -5.03 -13.97
C LEU A 89 17.13 -4.87 -15.47
N GLU A 90 17.44 -5.96 -16.17
CA GLU A 90 17.56 -5.99 -17.64
C GLU A 90 16.23 -5.68 -18.34
N ALA A 91 15.13 -6.25 -17.85
CA ALA A 91 13.80 -6.11 -18.44
C ALA A 91 13.04 -4.84 -18.01
N ARG A 92 13.61 -3.97 -17.16
CA ARG A 92 12.88 -2.86 -16.51
C ARG A 92 12.10 -1.92 -17.44
N SER A 93 12.53 -1.78 -18.70
CA SER A 93 11.89 -0.93 -19.71
C SER A 93 11.08 -1.70 -20.75
N THR A 94 11.11 -3.03 -20.73
CA THR A 94 10.47 -3.89 -21.72
C THR A 94 9.50 -4.89 -21.11
N LEU A 95 9.42 -4.98 -19.78
CA LEU A 95 8.52 -5.86 -19.06
C LEU A 95 7.06 -5.42 -19.30
N PRO A 96 6.26 -6.17 -20.07
CA PRO A 96 5.01 -5.65 -20.65
C PRO A 96 3.91 -5.37 -19.64
N ASN A 97 4.02 -6.00 -18.48
CA ASN A 97 3.05 -5.99 -17.42
C ASN A 97 3.52 -5.21 -16.19
N TYR A 98 4.62 -4.44 -16.32
CA TYR A 98 5.08 -3.51 -15.30
C TYR A 98 4.51 -2.11 -15.52
N THR A 99 3.89 -1.53 -14.50
CA THR A 99 3.29 -0.19 -14.58
C THR A 99 4.30 0.91 -14.29
N GLY A 100 4.03 2.13 -14.74
CA GLY A 100 4.81 3.33 -14.38
C GLY A 100 4.88 3.58 -12.86
N THR A 101 3.89 3.09 -12.10
CA THR A 101 3.77 3.23 -10.65
C THR A 101 4.48 2.14 -9.84
N GLY A 102 5.07 1.13 -10.50
CA GLY A 102 5.82 0.08 -9.82
C GLY A 102 5.10 -1.25 -9.67
N LEU A 103 3.86 -1.40 -10.17
CA LEU A 103 3.08 -2.63 -9.98
C LEU A 103 3.46 -3.68 -11.04
N LEU A 104 3.66 -4.93 -10.62
CA LEU A 104 3.76 -6.07 -11.53
C LEU A 104 2.38 -6.70 -11.73
N MET A 105 1.73 -6.35 -12.83
CA MET A 105 0.35 -6.73 -13.10
C MET A 105 0.28 -8.16 -13.65
N PRO A 106 -0.58 -9.02 -13.11
CA PRO A 106 -0.79 -10.35 -13.67
C PRO A 106 -1.46 -10.26 -15.06
N LYS A 107 -1.23 -11.28 -15.86
CA LYS A 107 -1.82 -11.51 -17.17
C LYS A 107 -2.37 -12.94 -17.20
N ARG A 108 -3.11 -13.27 -18.25
CA ARG A 108 -3.77 -14.58 -18.40
C ARG A 108 -2.81 -15.73 -18.13
N GLU A 109 -1.61 -15.66 -18.69
CA GLU A 109 -0.54 -16.67 -18.57
C GLU A 109 -0.06 -16.87 -17.11
N HIS A 110 -0.22 -15.85 -16.27
CA HIS A 110 0.28 -15.85 -14.88
C HIS A 110 -0.77 -16.26 -13.86
N THR A 111 -2.01 -16.54 -14.28
CA THR A 111 -3.18 -16.75 -13.42
C THR A 111 -2.89 -17.70 -12.25
N LEU A 112 -2.32 -18.88 -12.51
CA LEU A 112 -2.09 -19.87 -11.46
C LEU A 112 -1.02 -19.43 -10.45
N ALA A 113 0.12 -18.94 -10.95
CA ALA A 113 1.21 -18.48 -10.09
C ALA A 113 0.78 -17.27 -9.24
N PHE A 114 0.00 -16.36 -9.82
CA PHE A 114 -0.53 -15.21 -9.10
C PHE A 114 -1.54 -15.59 -8.02
N ASN A 115 -2.45 -16.54 -8.30
CA ASN A 115 -3.40 -17.01 -7.29
C ASN A 115 -2.70 -17.75 -6.13
N LEU A 116 -1.62 -18.49 -6.42
CA LEU A 116 -0.80 -19.09 -5.36
C LEU A 116 -0.14 -18.02 -4.48
N PHE A 117 0.36 -16.94 -5.09
CA PHE A 117 0.87 -15.78 -4.37
C PHE A 117 -0.21 -15.13 -3.49
N GLN A 118 -1.39 -14.83 -4.03
CA GLN A 118 -2.52 -14.29 -3.27
C GLN A 118 -2.86 -15.16 -2.06
N LYS A 119 -3.00 -16.48 -2.29
CA LYS A 119 -3.27 -17.46 -1.23
C LYS A 119 -2.22 -17.43 -0.14
N SER A 120 -0.94 -17.38 -0.50
CA SER A 120 0.16 -17.38 0.48
C SER A 120 0.13 -16.14 1.40
N VAL A 121 -0.23 -14.98 0.84
CA VAL A 121 -0.38 -13.74 1.62
C VAL A 121 -1.62 -13.82 2.50
N ALA A 122 -2.75 -14.27 1.96
CA ALA A 122 -4.00 -14.42 2.72
C ALA A 122 -3.85 -15.41 3.90
N ASP A 123 -3.16 -16.53 3.68
CA ASP A 123 -2.88 -17.53 4.72
C ASP A 123 -2.00 -16.94 5.82
N ALA A 124 -0.94 -16.19 5.48
CA ALA A 124 -0.10 -15.54 6.48
C ALA A 124 -0.86 -14.46 7.26
N PHE A 125 -1.69 -13.67 6.58
CA PHE A 125 -2.47 -12.60 7.19
C PHE A 125 -3.53 -13.13 8.16
N TYR A 126 -4.17 -14.25 7.83
CA TYR A 126 -5.11 -14.94 8.73
C TYR A 126 -4.45 -15.38 10.05
N GLN A 127 -3.16 -15.72 10.02
CA GLN A 127 -2.39 -16.14 11.20
C GLN A 127 -1.99 -14.98 12.12
N LEU A 128 -2.25 -13.73 11.73
CA LEU A 128 -1.99 -12.55 12.57
C LEU A 128 -2.97 -12.44 13.75
N GLY A 129 -4.11 -13.12 13.70
CA GLY A 129 -5.03 -13.21 14.85
C GLY A 129 -5.98 -12.02 15.04
N ALA A 130 -6.00 -11.04 14.12
CA ALA A 130 -6.89 -9.88 14.15
C ALA A 130 -8.07 -9.99 13.16
N ASN A 131 -8.47 -11.22 12.84
CA ASN A 131 -9.50 -11.54 11.83
C ASN A 131 -10.85 -10.84 12.09
N ASP A 132 -11.16 -10.58 13.36
CA ASP A 132 -12.38 -9.92 13.81
C ASP A 132 -12.31 -8.39 13.73
N LEU A 133 -11.15 -7.81 13.41
CA LEU A 133 -10.90 -6.37 13.24
C LEU A 133 -10.77 -5.94 11.78
N ILE A 134 -10.96 -6.84 10.82
CA ILE A 134 -10.79 -6.59 9.39
C ILE A 134 -12.14 -6.75 8.68
N ASP A 135 -12.56 -5.73 7.93
CA ASP A 135 -13.83 -5.69 7.20
C ASP A 135 -13.64 -6.19 5.76
N ALA A 136 -12.74 -5.52 5.04
CA ALA A 136 -12.50 -5.73 3.62
C ALA A 136 -11.02 -5.58 3.28
N VAL A 137 -10.59 -6.21 2.19
CA VAL A 137 -9.19 -6.18 1.72
C VAL A 137 -9.20 -5.84 0.24
N ASP A 138 -8.28 -4.98 -0.17
CA ASP A 138 -8.07 -4.68 -1.58
C ASP A 138 -7.72 -5.93 -2.37
N LEU A 139 -8.42 -6.14 -3.48
CA LEU A 139 -8.18 -7.26 -4.36
C LEU A 139 -7.77 -6.80 -5.77
N PRO A 140 -6.66 -7.31 -6.32
CA PRO A 140 -5.69 -8.22 -5.69
C PRO A 140 -4.77 -7.53 -4.66
N VAL A 141 -4.05 -8.31 -3.84
CA VAL A 141 -2.84 -7.79 -3.17
C VAL A 141 -1.70 -7.65 -4.16
N ASN A 142 -0.83 -6.65 -3.98
CA ASN A 142 0.05 -6.23 -5.06
C ASN A 142 1.46 -6.72 -4.85
N LEU A 143 2.14 -7.05 -5.93
CA LEU A 143 3.60 -7.18 -5.93
C LEU A 143 4.17 -5.92 -6.57
N ARG A 144 4.82 -5.09 -5.75
CA ARG A 144 5.43 -3.83 -6.18
C ARG A 144 6.93 -4.00 -6.36
N MET A 145 7.44 -3.44 -7.45
CA MET A 145 8.84 -3.33 -7.82
C MET A 145 9.24 -1.87 -7.85
N VAL A 146 10.23 -1.51 -7.04
CA VAL A 146 10.75 -0.14 -6.95
C VAL A 146 12.21 -0.16 -7.33
N TYR A 147 12.53 0.42 -8.48
CA TYR A 147 13.90 0.55 -8.96
C TYR A 147 14.59 1.78 -8.35
N GLY A 148 15.91 1.68 -8.13
CA GLY A 148 16.75 2.80 -7.70
C GLY A 148 16.83 3.90 -8.76
N LYS A 149 16.92 3.51 -10.04
CA LYS A 149 16.88 4.44 -11.18
C LYS A 149 15.43 4.54 -11.66
N THR A 150 14.92 5.77 -11.68
CA THR A 150 13.64 6.08 -12.29
C THR A 150 13.78 7.24 -13.27
N ASP A 151 12.92 7.29 -14.27
CA ASP A 151 12.86 8.39 -15.23
C ASP A 151 12.35 9.67 -14.53
N ALA A 152 12.94 10.81 -14.85
CA ALA A 152 12.49 12.12 -14.35
C ALA A 152 11.00 12.38 -14.67
N LYS A 153 10.51 11.90 -15.83
CA LYS A 153 9.09 11.99 -16.17
C LYS A 153 8.19 11.23 -15.19
N LYS A 154 8.65 10.07 -14.68
CA LYS A 154 7.90 9.28 -13.70
C LYS A 154 7.90 9.91 -12.31
N LEU A 155 8.97 10.64 -11.95
CA LEU A 155 9.03 11.41 -10.69
C LEU A 155 8.07 12.60 -10.68
N GLY A 156 7.77 13.16 -11.86
CA GLY A 156 6.83 14.27 -12.01
C GLY A 156 5.36 13.87 -12.12
N LEU A 157 5.02 12.57 -12.06
CA LEU A 157 3.61 12.13 -12.09
C LEU A 157 2.87 12.62 -10.83
N PRO A 158 1.55 12.92 -10.91
CA PRO A 158 0.82 13.48 -9.79
C PRO A 158 0.87 12.65 -8.50
N PHE A 159 0.77 11.33 -8.65
CA PHE A 159 0.81 10.38 -7.54
C PHE A 159 2.14 9.62 -7.47
N ALA A 160 3.25 10.28 -7.79
CA ALA A 160 4.57 9.67 -7.69
C ALA A 160 4.93 9.37 -6.22
N SER A 161 5.22 8.11 -5.90
CA SER A 161 5.46 7.66 -4.52
C SER A 161 6.70 8.27 -3.83
N SER A 162 7.53 9.02 -4.57
CA SER A 162 8.64 9.80 -4.03
C SER A 162 8.22 11.13 -3.40
N LYS A 163 7.01 11.62 -3.71
CA LYS A 163 6.42 12.77 -3.02
C LYS A 163 5.96 12.31 -1.64
N CYS A 164 6.15 13.14 -0.61
CA CYS A 164 5.62 12.86 0.73
C CYS A 164 4.10 12.96 0.71
N HIS A 165 3.40 11.89 1.12
CA HIS A 165 1.95 11.83 1.01
C HIS A 165 1.27 10.94 2.05
N SER A 166 -0.03 11.17 2.24
CA SER A 166 -0.96 10.17 2.76
C SER A 166 -1.64 9.45 1.60
N ASP A 167 -1.88 8.15 1.75
CA ASP A 167 -2.59 7.35 0.75
C ASP A 167 -4.02 7.84 0.50
N VAL A 168 -4.63 8.53 1.48
CA VAL A 168 -5.98 9.11 1.35
C VAL A 168 -6.05 10.14 0.23
N TRP A 169 -4.94 10.84 -0.02
CA TRP A 169 -4.85 11.84 -1.09
C TRP A 169 -5.00 11.22 -2.48
N ALA A 170 -4.71 9.92 -2.63
CA ALA A 170 -4.94 9.16 -3.86
C ALA A 170 -6.30 8.42 -3.89
N GLY A 171 -7.19 8.67 -2.93
CA GLY A 171 -8.52 8.04 -2.89
C GLY A 171 -8.65 6.86 -1.93
N VAL A 172 -7.60 6.52 -1.17
CA VAL A 172 -7.71 5.48 -0.14
C VAL A 172 -8.65 5.94 0.97
N ALA A 173 -9.44 5.02 1.50
CA ALA A 173 -10.32 5.34 2.61
C ALA A 173 -9.52 5.68 3.89
N ALA A 174 -9.95 6.71 4.62
CA ALA A 174 -9.26 7.20 5.81
C ALA A 174 -9.21 6.19 6.99
N ASP A 175 -10.03 5.15 6.96
CA ASP A 175 -10.04 4.05 7.92
C ASP A 175 -9.27 2.81 7.43
N ALA A 176 -8.61 2.90 6.27
CA ALA A 176 -7.75 1.84 5.79
C ALA A 176 -6.44 1.75 6.59
N THR A 177 -5.82 0.59 6.51
CA THR A 177 -4.44 0.35 6.92
C THR A 177 -3.67 -0.16 5.71
N VAL A 178 -2.55 0.49 5.42
CA VAL A 178 -1.64 0.15 4.34
C VAL A 178 -0.62 -0.84 4.86
N VAL A 179 -0.44 -1.95 4.15
CA VAL A 179 0.49 -3.02 4.52
C VAL A 179 1.60 -3.08 3.49
N VAL A 180 2.85 -3.04 3.98
CA VAL A 180 4.05 -3.26 3.16
C VAL A 180 4.85 -4.40 3.75
N LEU A 181 5.18 -5.40 2.94
CA LEU A 181 6.05 -6.52 3.29
C LEU A 181 7.21 -6.60 2.30
N PRO A 182 8.42 -6.15 2.66
CA PRO A 182 9.61 -6.33 1.84
C PRO A 182 9.96 -7.81 1.68
N LEU A 183 10.15 -8.26 0.43
CA LEU A 183 10.44 -9.66 0.10
C LEU A 183 11.87 -9.89 -0.40
N PHE A 184 12.35 -9.02 -1.28
CA PHE A 184 13.62 -9.18 -1.99
C PHE A 184 14.30 -7.83 -2.25
N GLY A 185 15.62 -7.91 -2.48
CA GLY A 185 16.40 -6.80 -3.02
C GLY A 185 16.86 -5.75 -2.00
N ASP A 186 17.13 -4.55 -2.49
CA ASP A 186 17.85 -3.51 -1.73
C ASP A 186 16.91 -2.62 -0.90
N ILE A 187 16.56 -3.09 0.29
CA ILE A 187 15.70 -2.35 1.25
C ILE A 187 16.42 -1.23 1.99
N ASP A 188 17.76 -1.25 2.01
CA ASP A 188 18.59 -0.27 2.72
C ASP A 188 18.69 1.04 1.91
N ASN A 189 18.83 0.93 0.59
CA ASN A 189 18.97 2.08 -0.30
C ASN A 189 17.66 2.45 -1.01
N ILE A 190 16.70 1.54 -1.13
CA ILE A 190 15.38 1.78 -1.73
C ILE A 190 14.30 1.51 -0.69
N THR A 191 14.01 2.51 0.12
CA THR A 191 13.22 2.34 1.35
C THR A 191 11.94 3.16 1.35
N ILE A 192 11.19 3.10 2.44
CA ILE A 192 10.08 4.00 2.73
C ILE A 192 10.41 4.74 4.02
N GLU A 193 10.27 6.06 4.00
CA GLU A 193 10.30 6.87 5.21
C GLU A 193 8.85 7.23 5.56
N ALA A 194 8.48 7.04 6.82
CA ALA A 194 7.13 7.27 7.32
C ALA A 194 7.17 8.17 8.55
N GLY A 195 6.02 8.78 8.85
CA GLY A 195 5.90 9.73 9.94
C GLY A 195 4.50 10.31 10.07
N GLU A 196 4.42 11.36 10.87
CA GLU A 196 3.17 11.97 11.31
C GLU A 196 3.07 13.40 10.78
N MET A 197 1.86 13.79 10.39
CA MET A 197 1.49 15.20 10.25
C MET A 197 1.03 15.76 11.62
N PRO A 198 0.91 17.10 11.78
CA PRO A 198 0.27 17.68 12.95
C PRO A 198 -1.15 17.15 13.12
N ARG A 199 -1.56 16.84 14.35
CA ARG A 199 -2.86 16.20 14.63
C ARG A 199 -4.02 17.11 14.23
N GLU A 200 -3.85 18.41 14.38
CA GLU A 200 -4.78 19.47 14.01
C GLU A 200 -5.03 19.48 12.48
N MET A 201 -4.08 18.98 11.69
CA MET A 201 -4.19 18.90 10.24
C MET A 201 -4.76 17.57 9.73
N GLU A 202 -4.82 16.51 10.56
CA GLU A 202 -5.20 15.16 10.10
C GLU A 202 -6.58 15.16 9.44
N LEU A 203 -7.60 15.65 10.12
CA LEU A 203 -8.99 15.58 9.65
C LEU A 203 -9.19 16.31 8.30
N GLN A 204 -8.70 17.54 8.18
CA GLN A 204 -8.81 18.31 6.93
C GLN A 204 -7.99 17.71 5.79
N SER A 205 -6.97 16.91 6.11
CA SER A 205 -6.13 16.25 5.13
C SER A 205 -6.71 14.92 4.64
N MET A 206 -7.80 14.42 5.25
CA MET A 206 -8.46 13.18 4.83
C MET A 206 -9.42 13.41 3.64
N GLN A 207 -8.85 13.90 2.53
CA GLN A 207 -9.57 14.16 1.29
C GLN A 207 -8.73 13.77 0.07
N VAL A 208 -9.40 13.48 -1.04
CA VAL A 208 -8.73 13.20 -2.32
C VAL A 208 -8.11 14.48 -2.87
N MET A 209 -6.90 14.38 -3.38
CA MET A 209 -6.18 15.44 -4.08
C MET A 209 -5.97 15.04 -5.54
N SER A 210 -5.74 16.01 -6.42
CA SER A 210 -5.41 15.74 -7.83
C SER A 210 -3.92 15.46 -8.04
N ASP A 211 -3.07 15.87 -7.09
CA ASP A 211 -1.62 15.65 -7.05
C ASP A 211 -1.15 15.63 -5.58
N PHE A 212 -0.16 14.80 -5.24
CA PHE A 212 0.45 14.82 -3.90
C PHE A 212 1.15 16.14 -3.56
N ASP A 213 1.54 16.94 -4.55
CA ASP A 213 2.12 18.26 -4.33
C ASP A 213 1.13 19.26 -3.72
N GLU A 214 -0.19 18.99 -3.75
CA GLU A 214 -1.20 19.80 -3.03
C GLU A 214 -1.00 19.73 -1.51
N GLY A 215 -0.50 18.61 -0.99
CA GLY A 215 -0.24 18.40 0.43
C GLY A 215 1.17 18.78 0.87
N ARG A 216 2.00 19.39 0.00
CA ARG A 216 3.42 19.68 0.28
C ARG A 216 3.65 20.60 1.50
N ASP A 217 2.67 21.42 1.84
CA ASP A 217 2.73 22.35 2.96
C ASP A 217 2.35 21.69 4.31
N ILE A 218 1.98 20.39 4.29
CA ILE A 218 1.71 19.57 5.47
C ILE A 218 3.05 18.94 5.91
N PRO A 219 3.68 19.40 7.00
CA PRO A 219 4.98 18.91 7.40
C PRO A 219 4.89 17.51 8.04
N MET A 220 5.91 16.69 7.80
CA MET A 220 6.16 15.51 8.63
C MET A 220 6.83 15.97 9.95
N VAL A 221 6.04 16.14 11.01
CA VAL A 221 6.51 16.65 12.32
C VAL A 221 7.19 15.59 13.18
N VAL A 222 6.88 14.31 12.94
CA VAL A 222 7.56 13.17 13.56
C VAL A 222 8.00 12.22 12.45
N SER A 223 9.29 11.90 12.38
CA SER A 223 9.82 10.90 11.45
C SER A 223 10.16 9.61 12.18
N TYR A 224 9.72 8.48 11.66
CA TYR A 224 9.99 7.15 12.22
C TYR A 224 11.35 6.62 11.73
N THR A 225 12.43 7.31 12.06
CA THR A 225 13.79 7.02 11.57
C THR A 225 14.31 5.63 11.95
N GLU A 226 13.77 5.04 13.01
CA GLU A 226 14.10 3.69 13.47
C GLU A 226 13.27 2.58 12.79
N ALA A 227 12.21 2.93 12.05
CA ALA A 227 11.36 1.99 11.31
C ALA A 227 12.02 1.61 9.97
N GLN A 228 13.19 0.99 10.05
CA GLN A 228 13.92 0.53 8.87
C GLN A 228 13.31 -0.76 8.33
N LEU A 229 13.08 -0.81 7.02
CA LEU A 229 12.54 -2.00 6.33
C LEU A 229 13.41 -3.23 6.59
N GLN A 230 12.76 -4.36 6.87
CA GLN A 230 13.39 -5.66 7.07
C GLN A 230 12.62 -6.73 6.30
N HIS A 231 13.35 -7.59 5.61
CA HIS A 231 12.76 -8.77 4.97
C HIS A 231 12.02 -9.63 5.99
N GLY A 232 10.76 -9.97 5.71
CA GLY A 232 9.92 -10.78 6.60
C GLY A 232 9.22 -9.99 7.70
N THR A 233 9.42 -8.67 7.78
CA THR A 233 8.63 -7.80 8.66
C THR A 233 7.57 -7.08 7.83
N MET A 234 6.31 -7.20 8.24
CA MET A 234 5.19 -6.43 7.74
C MET A 234 5.13 -5.08 8.48
N TYR A 235 4.93 -4.02 7.72
CA TYR A 235 4.74 -2.65 8.22
C TYR A 235 3.28 -2.27 7.95
N PHE A 236 2.58 -1.93 9.03
CA PHE A 236 1.18 -1.49 8.98
C PHE A 236 1.18 0.01 9.21
N ASN A 237 0.76 0.78 8.22
CA ASN A 237 0.66 2.23 8.29
C ASN A 237 -0.82 2.64 8.32
N ASP A 238 -1.22 3.45 9.29
CA ASP A 238 -2.53 4.07 9.28
C ASP A 238 -2.64 4.99 8.05
N ALA A 239 -3.81 5.06 7.41
CA ALA A 239 -4.01 5.92 6.24
C ALA A 239 -3.70 7.41 6.52
N ARG A 240 -3.75 7.84 7.79
CA ARG A 240 -3.34 9.18 8.24
C ARG A 240 -1.82 9.42 8.18
N GLY A 241 -1.01 8.36 8.16
CA GLY A 241 0.44 8.47 8.17
C GLY A 241 1.00 9.08 6.88
N LEU A 242 1.95 10.01 7.03
CA LEU A 242 2.73 10.53 5.91
C LEU A 242 3.85 9.56 5.58
N HIS A 243 4.11 9.34 4.30
CA HIS A 243 5.21 8.51 3.86
C HIS A 243 5.73 8.87 2.46
N GLN A 244 6.96 8.43 2.16
CA GLN A 244 7.59 8.60 0.86
C GLN A 244 8.57 7.46 0.56
N THR A 245 8.70 7.13 -0.73
CA THR A 245 9.75 6.24 -1.23
C THR A 245 11.07 6.98 -1.37
N VAL A 246 12.09 6.53 -0.65
CA VAL A 246 13.43 7.13 -0.67
C VAL A 246 14.41 6.24 -1.42
N ARG A 247 15.21 6.85 -2.31
CA ARG A 247 16.23 6.19 -3.14
C ARG A 247 17.58 6.84 -2.88
N ARG A 248 18.49 6.10 -2.25
CA ARG A 248 19.84 6.56 -1.88
C ARG A 248 20.90 6.19 -2.90
N LYS A 249 20.58 5.27 -3.83
CA LYS A 249 21.45 4.84 -4.93
C LYS A 249 20.64 4.70 -6.22
N THR A 250 21.33 4.83 -7.35
CA THR A 250 20.74 4.70 -8.69
C THR A 250 20.54 3.25 -9.11
N GLU A 251 21.38 2.33 -8.67
CA GLU A 251 21.23 0.91 -8.99
C GLU A 251 20.49 0.18 -7.88
N GLY A 252 19.85 -0.93 -8.24
CA GLY A 252 19.10 -1.78 -7.33
C GLY A 252 17.60 -1.81 -7.58
N LEU A 253 16.96 -2.74 -6.90
CA LEU A 253 15.53 -3.02 -6.97
C LEU A 253 15.07 -3.48 -5.59
N ARG A 254 13.96 -2.95 -5.09
CA ARG A 254 13.20 -3.52 -3.98
C ARG A 254 11.94 -4.17 -4.53
N ILE A 255 11.61 -5.36 -4.02
CA ILE A 255 10.33 -6.02 -4.28
C ILE A 255 9.58 -6.19 -2.96
N SER A 256 8.32 -5.75 -2.92
CA SER A 256 7.45 -5.85 -1.74
C SER A 256 6.04 -6.31 -2.09
N VAL A 257 5.35 -6.89 -1.11
CA VAL A 257 3.90 -7.03 -1.14
C VAL A 257 3.29 -5.77 -0.57
N ASP A 258 2.40 -5.13 -1.32
CA ASP A 258 1.75 -3.89 -0.93
C ASP A 258 0.23 -4.06 -1.10
N PHE A 259 -0.55 -3.80 -0.06
CA PHE A 259 -2.01 -3.81 -0.17
C PHE A 259 -2.63 -3.02 0.98
N ARG A 260 -3.94 -2.83 0.92
CA ARG A 260 -4.70 -2.09 1.92
C ARG A 260 -5.84 -2.96 2.42
N PHE A 261 -6.23 -2.76 3.66
CA PHE A 261 -7.45 -3.34 4.19
C PHE A 261 -8.21 -2.30 5.00
N ARG A 262 -9.53 -2.47 5.07
CA ARG A 262 -10.44 -1.66 5.87
C ARG A 262 -10.54 -2.28 7.26
N ARG A 263 -10.27 -1.49 8.29
CA ARG A 263 -10.54 -1.88 9.68
C ARG A 263 -12.05 -2.07 9.88
N LYS A 264 -12.42 -2.92 10.83
CA LYS A 264 -13.82 -3.19 11.13
C LYS A 264 -14.55 -1.90 11.46
N PHE A 265 -15.76 -1.84 10.90
CA PHE A 265 -16.63 -0.69 10.80
C PHE A 265 -16.71 0.14 12.10
N ASN A 266 -16.22 1.39 12.05
CA ASN A 266 -16.49 2.41 13.05
C ASN A 266 -17.26 3.56 12.39
N GLU A 267 -18.58 3.59 12.59
CA GLU A 267 -19.48 4.61 12.02
C GLU A 267 -19.09 6.02 12.44
N ALA A 268 -18.75 6.20 13.71
CA ALA A 268 -18.40 7.50 14.25
C ALA A 268 -17.18 8.08 13.54
N TYR A 269 -16.12 7.30 13.36
CA TYR A 269 -14.91 7.73 12.67
C TYR A 269 -15.16 8.06 11.20
N ARG A 270 -15.88 7.19 10.47
CA ARG A 270 -16.21 7.43 9.05
C ARG A 270 -17.10 8.67 8.88
N ALA A 271 -18.04 8.90 9.79
CA ALA A 271 -18.92 10.06 9.75
C ALA A 271 -18.19 11.40 9.98
N MET A 272 -16.98 11.37 10.56
CA MET A 272 -16.17 12.58 10.73
C MET A 272 -15.53 13.03 9.41
N VAL A 273 -15.22 12.09 8.51
CA VAL A 273 -14.58 12.36 7.23
C VAL A 273 -15.64 12.68 6.19
N THR A 274 -15.43 13.75 5.42
CA THR A 274 -16.33 14.08 4.32
C THR A 274 -16.33 12.93 3.32
N PRO A 275 -17.49 12.40 2.88
CA PRO A 275 -17.53 11.37 1.86
C PRO A 275 -16.76 11.85 0.63
N ASN A 276 -15.86 11.01 0.12
CA ASN A 276 -15.14 11.27 -1.13
C ASN A 276 -16.14 11.26 -2.30
N ILE A 277 -16.84 12.37 -2.53
CA ILE A 277 -17.70 12.55 -3.70
C ILE A 277 -16.77 12.86 -4.88
N GLY A 278 -16.47 11.85 -5.70
CA GLY A 278 -15.70 12.02 -6.94
C GLY A 278 -14.25 11.52 -6.91
N GLY A 279 -13.89 10.61 -6.00
CA GLY A 279 -12.60 9.92 -6.06
C GLY A 279 -12.43 9.11 -7.36
N ILE A 280 -11.21 9.08 -7.90
CA ILE A 280 -10.85 8.49 -9.20
C ILE A 280 -10.94 6.95 -9.21
N GLU A 281 -11.18 6.31 -8.06
CA GLU A 281 -11.23 4.84 -7.92
C GLU A 281 -12.57 4.34 -7.37
N GLU A 282 -13.16 3.32 -8.03
CA GLU A 282 -14.17 2.46 -7.40
C GLU A 282 -13.54 1.73 -6.20
N ASP A 283 -14.26 1.52 -5.10
CA ASP A 283 -13.77 0.68 -4.00
C ASP A 283 -13.48 -0.74 -4.53
N MET A 284 -12.19 -1.09 -4.57
CA MET A 284 -11.68 -2.36 -5.09
C MET A 284 -11.54 -3.43 -4.00
N SER A 285 -11.98 -3.11 -2.77
CA SER A 285 -11.94 -4.06 -1.68
C SER A 285 -13.05 -5.11 -1.81
N VAL A 286 -12.73 -6.32 -1.37
CA VAL A 286 -13.69 -7.42 -1.20
C VAL A 286 -13.82 -7.73 0.28
N PRO A 287 -14.97 -8.29 0.73
CA PRO A 287 -15.11 -8.75 2.11
C PRO A 287 -13.93 -9.64 2.51
N TYR A 288 -13.43 -9.47 3.74
CA TYR A 288 -12.24 -10.19 4.22
C TYR A 288 -12.36 -11.71 4.02
N GLN A 289 -13.54 -12.26 4.28
CA GLN A 289 -13.81 -13.70 4.11
C GLN A 289 -13.73 -14.16 2.65
N ASP A 290 -14.04 -13.30 1.69
CA ASP A 290 -13.94 -13.63 0.28
C ASP A 290 -12.49 -13.58 -0.21
N TRP A 291 -11.68 -12.66 0.34
CA TRP A 291 -10.24 -12.67 0.08
C TRP A 291 -9.57 -13.97 0.57
N LEU A 292 -9.95 -14.48 1.75
CA LEU A 292 -9.41 -15.73 2.30
C LEU A 292 -9.68 -16.97 1.43
N LYS A 293 -10.66 -16.91 0.53
CA LYS A 293 -11.01 -17.98 -0.44
C LYS A 293 -10.15 -17.94 -1.71
N VAL A 294 -9.44 -16.84 -1.97
CA VAL A 294 -8.64 -16.68 -3.19
C VAL A 294 -7.50 -17.72 -3.23
N GLY A 295 -7.38 -18.40 -4.38
CA GLY A 295 -6.46 -19.50 -4.61
C GLY A 295 -6.84 -20.81 -3.91
N LYS A 296 -7.99 -20.88 -3.23
CA LYS A 296 -8.54 -22.09 -2.60
C LYS A 296 -9.86 -22.53 -3.22
N GLU A 297 -10.81 -21.59 -3.26
CA GLU A 297 -12.16 -21.80 -3.81
C GLU A 297 -12.44 -20.83 -4.97
N THR A 298 -11.77 -19.68 -4.98
CA THR A 298 -11.94 -18.65 -6.00
C THR A 298 -10.61 -18.38 -6.70
N LEU A 299 -10.63 -18.29 -8.02
CA LEU A 299 -9.49 -17.83 -8.82
C LEU A 299 -9.74 -16.41 -9.33
N ILE A 300 -8.72 -15.56 -9.22
CA ILE A 300 -8.63 -14.31 -9.97
C ILE A 300 -8.17 -14.64 -11.39
N VAL A 301 -9.02 -14.40 -12.38
CA VAL A 301 -8.73 -14.70 -13.79
C VAL A 301 -8.56 -13.40 -14.56
N PHE A 302 -7.49 -13.32 -15.35
CA PHE A 302 -7.16 -12.18 -16.19
C PHE A 302 -7.40 -12.53 -17.65
N ASP A 303 -8.15 -11.69 -18.37
CA ASP A 303 -8.44 -11.93 -19.78
C ASP A 303 -7.32 -11.39 -20.70
N GLU A 304 -6.64 -10.32 -20.27
CA GLU A 304 -5.51 -9.73 -21.02
C GLU A 304 -4.28 -10.63 -20.97
N THR A 305 -3.72 -10.91 -22.15
CA THR A 305 -2.47 -11.66 -22.34
C THR A 305 -1.24 -10.77 -22.22
N VAL A 306 -0.08 -11.37 -21.93
CA VAL A 306 1.21 -10.67 -22.02
C VAL A 306 1.43 -10.02 -23.39
N GLU A 307 1.02 -10.70 -24.47
CA GLU A 307 1.18 -10.18 -25.83
C GLU A 307 0.28 -8.98 -26.12
N GLN A 308 -0.96 -8.98 -25.63
CA GLN A 308 -1.84 -7.81 -25.70
C GLN A 308 -1.28 -6.63 -24.89
N ALA A 309 -0.72 -6.89 -23.71
CA ALA A 309 -0.10 -5.86 -22.89
C ALA A 309 1.12 -5.22 -23.59
N LYS A 310 1.96 -6.01 -24.26
CA LYS A 310 3.08 -5.50 -25.09
C LYS A 310 2.60 -4.53 -26.15
N ASN A 311 1.53 -4.88 -26.86
CA ASN A 311 0.99 -4.08 -27.96
C ASN A 311 0.29 -2.80 -27.49
N ARG A 312 -0.06 -2.70 -26.20
CA ARG A 312 -0.70 -1.50 -25.65
C ARG A 312 0.27 -0.39 -25.24
N GLN A 313 1.54 -0.68 -24.94
CA GLN A 313 2.56 0.24 -24.40
C GLN A 313 2.01 1.61 -23.95
N ASN A 314 1.16 1.61 -22.92
CA ASN A 314 0.52 2.82 -22.41
C ASN A 314 1.52 3.52 -21.50
N ALA A 315 2.26 4.48 -22.05
CA ALA A 315 3.10 5.38 -21.27
C ALA A 315 2.28 6.43 -20.48
N ASP A 316 1.01 6.64 -20.84
CA ASP A 316 0.23 7.81 -20.43
C ASP A 316 -1.11 7.50 -19.74
N ALA A 317 -1.37 6.24 -19.34
CA ALA A 317 -2.60 5.96 -18.59
C ALA A 317 -2.51 6.59 -17.18
N PRO A 318 -3.42 7.51 -16.81
CA PRO A 318 -3.51 8.00 -15.44
C PRO A 318 -4.02 6.84 -14.60
N VAL A 319 -3.22 6.35 -13.66
CA VAL A 319 -3.67 5.25 -12.82
C VAL A 319 -3.24 5.51 -11.38
N PRO A 320 -4.16 5.96 -10.53
CA PRO A 320 -4.21 5.41 -9.20
C PRO A 320 -5.04 4.10 -9.34
N LEU A 321 -4.33 3.00 -9.12
CA LEU A 321 -4.76 1.61 -8.88
C LEU A 321 -5.84 0.92 -9.77
N TYR A 322 -5.91 -0.41 -9.57
CA TYR A 322 -6.55 -1.43 -10.39
C TYR A 322 -7.88 -1.01 -11.04
N THR A 323 -7.88 -0.78 -12.35
CA THR A 323 -9.11 -1.01 -13.12
C THR A 323 -9.44 -2.50 -13.04
N ARG A 324 -10.72 -2.87 -12.87
CA ARG A 324 -11.24 -4.25 -12.82
C ARG A 324 -10.97 -5.01 -14.14
N GLY A 325 -9.70 -5.29 -14.42
CA GLY A 325 -9.22 -6.07 -15.56
C GLY A 325 -9.17 -7.57 -15.27
N TYR A 326 -9.95 -8.02 -14.28
CA TYR A 326 -10.02 -9.40 -13.84
C TYR A 326 -11.45 -9.78 -13.47
N ARG A 327 -11.69 -11.09 -13.41
CA ARG A 327 -12.94 -11.69 -12.95
C ARG A 327 -12.66 -12.75 -11.90
N LEU A 328 -13.60 -12.93 -10.97
CA LEU A 328 -13.52 -13.98 -9.96
C LEU A 328 -14.27 -15.22 -10.45
N LEU A 329 -13.61 -16.37 -10.43
CA LEU A 329 -14.17 -17.65 -10.82
C LEU A 329 -14.21 -18.57 -9.60
N ASN A 330 -15.40 -19.02 -9.20
CA ASN A 330 -15.54 -20.08 -8.21
C ASN A 330 -15.16 -21.44 -8.86
N MET A 331 -14.23 -22.16 -8.25
CA MET A 331 -13.68 -23.42 -8.77
C MET A 331 -14.65 -24.61 -8.68
N PHE A 332 -15.73 -24.49 -7.92
CA PHE A 332 -16.66 -25.57 -7.60
C PHE A 332 -18.08 -25.34 -8.14
N ASN A 333 -18.36 -24.18 -8.73
CA ASN A 333 -19.61 -23.93 -9.43
C ASN A 333 -19.45 -24.39 -10.89
N PHE A 334 -19.89 -25.62 -11.18
CA PHE A 334 -19.97 -26.19 -12.54
C PHE A 334 -21.40 -26.26 -13.05
#